data_AF-A0A8S1QFG0-F1
#
_entry.id   AF-A0A8S1QFG0-F1
#
_cell.length_a   1.000
_cell.length_b   1.000
_cell.length_c   1.000
_cell.angle_alpha   90.00
_cell.angle_beta   90.00
_cell.angle_gamma   90.00
#
_symmetry.space_group_name_H-M   'P 1'
#
loop_
_entity.id
_entity.type
_entity.pdbx_description
1 polymer ?
#
loop_
_entity_poly.entity_id
_entity_poly.type
_entity_poly.pdbx_seq_one_letter_code
_entity_poly.pdbx_strand_id
1 'polypeptide(L)'
;MSSMQFRMKNSRPITTNGTRILESSVNIGSKLIKQLTSPKLSSEYEVTQEEIRQLKLQLNTSKKESSQAKSRIVYLEKELQRYENLVEEHSKTNYNNESTKLLIEKTAIVQKLRAKHKLLVQELLEKNKEIAQFKKSTKYTTLQELEIEILNYGEENQRLREKLEYYQSIVNLRTNKEPLEKKIIQYEKTYKIIHKDNQELMNQIKQLENQNKQHKQKIEQLNKEISLQQLEIYKYQESINQLQSYNQHIQTMLEQEKNNEQQPSEELRQEFGQQIEILKNKHIEELDDKNKEIRDLNAEIYKQTLHIQELEKLLEQYEESIKEKQSSNQSPMQIQKSF
;
A
#
# COMPACT_ATOMS: atom_id res chain seq x y z
N MET A 1 -16.25 50.15 -43.07
CA MET A 1 -15.42 51.26 -42.62
C MET A 1 -14.05 50.73 -42.24
N SER A 2 -13.02 51.43 -42.72
CA SER A 2 -11.60 51.08 -42.69
C SER A 2 -10.93 51.46 -41.36
N SER A 3 -9.88 50.71 -40.98
CA SER A 3 -8.55 51.18 -40.51
C SER A 3 -7.96 50.18 -39.49
N MET A 4 -6.67 49.84 -39.45
CA MET A 4 -5.53 50.05 -40.33
C MET A 4 -4.45 49.10 -39.79
N GLN A 5 -3.97 48.15 -40.60
CA GLN A 5 -2.85 47.28 -40.24
C GLN A 5 -1.53 48.04 -40.46
N PHE A 6 -0.70 48.18 -39.43
CA PHE A 6 0.64 48.75 -39.56
C PHE A 6 1.56 47.78 -40.31
N ARG A 7 1.89 48.13 -41.56
CA ARG A 7 2.83 47.41 -42.41
C ARG A 7 4.24 47.98 -42.18
N MET A 8 5.10 47.23 -41.50
CA MET A 8 6.53 47.58 -41.39
C MET A 8 7.19 47.55 -42.77
N LYS A 9 7.83 48.66 -43.16
CA LYS A 9 8.71 48.72 -44.33
C LYS A 9 10.15 48.53 -43.89
N ASN A 10 10.75 47.45 -44.37
CA ASN A 10 12.19 47.18 -44.37
C ASN A 10 12.91 48.23 -45.21
N SER A 11 14.00 48.80 -44.69
CA SER A 11 15.06 49.42 -45.49
C SER A 11 16.38 48.70 -45.21
N ARG A 12 16.83 47.89 -46.18
CA ARG A 12 18.19 47.34 -46.28
C ARG A 12 19.12 48.34 -47.01
N PRO A 13 20.38 48.02 -47.33
CA PRO A 13 21.58 48.45 -46.62
C PRO A 13 22.45 49.39 -47.49
N ILE A 14 23.39 50.11 -46.88
CA ILE A 14 24.51 50.70 -47.64
C ILE A 14 25.81 50.19 -47.05
N THR A 15 26.52 49.42 -47.87
CA THR A 15 27.90 48.94 -47.67
C THR A 15 28.86 49.86 -48.41
N THR A 16 29.99 50.20 -47.81
CA THR A 16 31.25 50.43 -48.55
C THR A 16 32.43 49.90 -47.75
N ASN A 17 33.05 48.88 -48.32
CA ASN A 17 34.32 48.25 -47.93
C ASN A 17 35.49 49.22 -48.11
N GLY A 18 36.58 49.05 -47.35
CA GLY A 18 37.83 49.75 -47.66
C GLY A 18 38.92 49.67 -46.59
N THR A 19 39.63 48.56 -46.61
CA THR A 19 40.86 48.15 -45.90
C THR A 19 41.98 49.20 -45.67
N ARG A 20 42.71 49.01 -44.56
CA ARG A 20 44.17 49.19 -44.29
C ARG A 20 44.74 50.52 -43.72
N ILE A 21 45.26 50.37 -42.48
CA ILE A 21 46.65 50.62 -42.03
C ILE A 21 47.08 52.05 -41.63
N LEU A 22 47.36 52.18 -40.32
CA LEU A 22 48.52 52.76 -39.59
C LEU A 22 49.00 54.22 -39.81
N GLU A 23 49.56 54.72 -38.70
CA GLU A 23 50.45 55.89 -38.51
C GLU A 23 49.79 57.27 -38.49
N SER A 24 50.12 58.24 -37.62
CA SER A 24 51.04 58.32 -36.49
C SER A 24 50.67 59.58 -35.67
N SER A 25 51.29 59.67 -34.50
CA SER A 25 51.19 60.66 -33.42
C SER A 25 51.49 62.13 -33.76
N VAL A 26 51.10 63.02 -32.82
CA VAL A 26 51.61 64.39 -32.55
C VAL A 26 50.95 65.54 -33.36
N ASN A 27 49.88 66.19 -32.82
CA ASN A 27 49.72 67.68 -32.83
C ASN A 27 48.35 68.28 -32.37
N ILE A 28 47.73 67.84 -31.27
CA ILE A 28 46.55 68.58 -30.73
C ILE A 28 46.68 68.81 -29.21
N GLY A 29 47.86 69.27 -28.79
CA GLY A 29 48.16 69.64 -27.40
C GLY A 29 48.08 71.14 -27.08
N SER A 30 47.74 72.02 -28.03
CA SER A 30 48.00 73.46 -27.88
C SER A 30 46.78 74.40 -27.82
N LYS A 31 45.53 73.88 -27.84
CA LYS A 31 44.33 74.74 -27.81
C LYS A 31 43.47 74.66 -26.55
N LEU A 32 43.75 73.79 -25.58
CA LEU A 32 42.90 73.63 -24.38
C LEU A 32 43.43 74.35 -23.11
N ILE A 33 44.65 74.89 -23.12
CA ILE A 33 45.34 75.30 -21.88
C ILE A 33 45.24 76.82 -21.57
N LYS A 34 44.62 77.64 -22.44
CA LYS A 34 44.56 79.11 -22.24
C LYS A 34 43.31 79.67 -21.57
N GLN A 35 42.48 78.86 -20.89
CA GLN A 35 41.22 79.32 -20.28
C GLN A 35 41.00 78.97 -18.80
N LEU A 36 42.01 78.48 -18.06
CA LEU A 36 41.83 78.04 -16.67
C LEU A 36 42.64 78.86 -15.62
N THR A 37 42.95 80.11 -15.91
CA THR A 37 43.51 81.02 -14.89
C THR A 37 42.60 82.22 -14.69
N SER A 38 41.60 82.06 -13.83
CA SER A 38 40.91 83.16 -13.16
C SER A 38 40.59 82.72 -11.73
N PRO A 39 41.12 83.37 -10.68
CA PRO A 39 40.83 83.01 -9.31
C PRO A 39 39.63 83.81 -8.81
N LYS A 40 38.45 83.18 -8.79
CA LYS A 40 37.26 83.62 -8.02
C LYS A 40 36.50 82.38 -7.54
N LEU A 41 37.02 81.69 -6.53
CA LEU A 41 36.42 80.46 -5.98
C LEU A 41 36.57 80.34 -4.44
N SER A 42 36.73 81.43 -3.69
CA SER A 42 36.90 81.33 -2.23
C SER A 42 35.57 81.24 -1.45
N SER A 43 34.47 81.85 -1.90
CA SER A 43 33.22 81.84 -1.12
C SER A 43 32.34 80.61 -1.36
N GLU A 44 32.23 80.11 -2.59
CA GLU A 44 31.40 78.94 -2.91
C GLU A 44 32.01 77.63 -2.40
N TYR A 45 33.34 77.56 -2.33
CA TYR A 45 34.06 76.41 -1.78
C TYR A 45 33.92 76.31 -0.25
N GLU A 46 33.86 77.46 0.44
CA GLU A 46 33.61 77.49 1.89
C GLU A 46 32.15 77.12 2.23
N VAL A 47 31.17 77.57 1.44
CA VAL A 47 29.75 77.21 1.61
C VAL A 47 29.53 75.70 1.40
N THR A 48 30.15 75.11 0.37
CA THR A 48 30.04 73.66 0.10
C THR A 48 30.79 72.81 1.12
N GLN A 49 31.92 73.27 1.67
CA GLN A 49 32.59 72.56 2.76
C GLN A 49 31.82 72.63 4.08
N GLU A 50 31.17 73.76 4.39
CA GLU A 50 30.32 73.88 5.56
C GLU A 50 29.06 73.01 5.44
N GLU A 51 28.44 72.94 4.25
CA GLU A 51 27.33 72.00 3.98
C GLU A 51 27.77 70.53 4.14
N ILE A 52 28.95 70.16 3.63
CA ILE A 52 29.52 68.82 3.83
C ILE A 52 29.80 68.55 5.32
N ARG A 53 30.26 69.55 6.07
CA ARG A 53 30.51 69.43 7.51
C ARG A 53 29.20 69.21 8.27
N GLN A 54 28.14 69.93 7.93
CA GLN A 54 26.80 69.77 8.51
C GLN A 54 26.21 68.39 8.18
N LEU A 55 26.34 67.92 6.93
CA LEU A 55 25.88 66.59 6.51
C LEU A 55 26.65 65.46 7.22
N LYS A 56 27.96 65.61 7.44
CA LYS A 56 28.75 64.65 8.24
C LYS A 56 28.32 64.61 9.70
N LEU A 57 28.01 65.78 10.28
CA LEU A 57 27.46 65.88 11.64
C LEU A 57 26.10 65.18 11.74
N GLN A 58 25.18 65.44 10.80
CA GLN A 58 23.88 64.78 10.75
C GLN A 58 24.00 63.25 10.55
N LEU A 59 24.92 62.81 9.69
CA LEU A 59 25.22 61.38 9.49
C LEU A 59 25.71 60.71 10.78
N ASN A 60 26.58 61.37 11.54
CA ASN A 60 27.08 60.83 12.80
C ASN A 60 25.99 60.77 13.88
N THR A 61 25.14 61.79 13.98
CA THR A 61 23.97 61.77 14.87
C THR A 61 23.02 60.62 14.50
N SER A 62 22.70 60.46 13.21
CA SER A 62 21.85 59.36 12.73
C SER A 62 22.46 57.98 12.98
N LYS A 63 23.78 57.81 12.79
CA LYS A 63 24.47 56.56 13.15
C LYS A 63 24.38 56.26 14.64
N LYS A 64 24.50 57.27 15.49
CA LYS A 64 24.39 57.13 16.96
C LYS A 64 22.98 56.72 17.37
N GLU A 65 21.96 57.37 16.79
CA GLU A 65 20.54 57.03 17.01
C GLU A 65 20.22 55.62 16.49
N SER A 66 20.72 55.23 15.32
CA SER A 66 20.57 53.88 14.78
C SER A 66 21.22 52.82 15.67
N SER A 67 22.41 53.10 16.21
CA SER A 67 23.08 52.22 17.17
C SER A 67 22.26 52.09 18.46
N GLN A 68 21.74 53.19 19.00
CA GLN A 68 20.86 53.17 20.17
C GLN A 68 19.56 52.40 19.90
N ALA A 69 18.97 52.57 18.72
CA ALA A 69 17.79 51.81 18.29
C ALA A 69 18.10 50.31 18.20
N LYS A 70 19.26 49.91 17.65
CA LYS A 70 19.71 48.51 17.63
C LYS A 70 19.90 47.95 19.03
N SER A 71 20.55 48.70 19.94
CA SER A 71 20.70 48.27 21.33
C SER A 71 19.34 48.14 22.03
N ARG A 72 18.38 49.03 21.73
CA ARG A 72 17.01 48.96 22.25
C ARG A 72 16.27 47.74 21.71
N ILE A 73 16.44 47.41 20.42
CA ILE A 73 15.88 46.21 19.79
C ILE A 73 16.43 44.95 20.47
N VAL A 74 17.76 44.85 20.63
CA VAL A 74 18.39 43.71 21.30
C VAL A 74 17.91 43.56 22.75
N TYR A 75 17.69 44.68 23.46
CA TYR A 75 17.10 44.64 24.81
C TYR A 75 15.67 44.09 24.77
N LEU A 76 14.83 44.58 23.86
CA LEU A 76 13.44 44.13 23.71
C LEU A 76 13.35 42.67 23.25
N GLU A 77 14.26 42.20 22.40
CA GLU A 77 14.35 40.81 21.96
C GLU A 77 14.71 39.90 23.13
N LYS A 78 15.68 40.29 23.97
CA LYS A 78 15.99 39.55 25.21
C LYS A 78 14.82 39.53 26.17
N GLU A 79 14.07 40.62 26.28
CA GLU A 79 12.87 40.71 27.12
C GLU A 79 11.74 39.82 26.59
N LEU A 80 11.51 39.82 25.27
CA LEU A 80 10.58 38.92 24.58
C LEU A 80 10.93 37.46 24.84
N GLN A 81 12.19 37.10 24.66
CA GLN A 81 12.66 35.72 24.89
C GLN A 81 12.50 35.31 26.36
N ARG A 82 12.66 36.25 27.31
CA ARG A 82 12.40 36.00 28.73
C ARG A 82 10.92 35.72 29.01
N TYR A 83 10.01 36.46 28.37
CA TYR A 83 8.57 36.22 28.48
C TYR A 83 8.13 34.95 27.76
N GLU A 84 8.71 34.62 26.60
CA GLU A 84 8.47 33.36 25.89
C GLU A 84 8.87 32.16 26.74
N ASN A 85 10.04 32.21 27.38
CA ASN A 85 10.49 31.17 28.31
C ASN A 85 9.55 31.03 29.52
N LEU A 86 9.07 32.14 30.09
CA LEU A 86 8.07 32.13 31.17
C LEU A 86 6.72 31.52 30.75
N VAL A 87 6.31 31.74 29.49
CA VAL A 87 5.10 31.12 28.92
C VAL A 87 5.31 29.62 28.71
N GLU A 88 6.50 29.19 28.31
CA GLU A 88 6.84 27.77 28.10
C GLU A 88 7.01 26.99 29.41
N GLU A 89 7.54 27.62 30.48
CA GLU A 89 7.58 27.01 31.82
C GLU A 89 6.18 26.86 32.42
N HIS A 90 5.28 27.81 32.16
CA HIS A 90 3.91 27.75 32.65
C HIS A 90 2.98 26.83 31.84
N SER A 91 3.23 26.62 30.54
CA SER A 91 2.47 25.60 29.78
C SER A 91 2.79 24.17 30.21
N LYS A 92 3.92 23.96 30.90
CA LYS A 92 4.29 22.69 31.56
C LYS A 92 3.62 22.49 32.92
N THR A 93 2.99 23.52 33.50
CA THR A 93 2.23 23.44 34.77
C THR A 93 0.73 23.62 34.53
N ASN A 94 -0.01 22.51 34.58
CA ASN A 94 -1.34 22.33 34.02
C ASN A 94 -2.49 22.63 35.02
N TYR A 95 -3.68 22.99 34.50
CA TYR A 95 -5.02 23.12 35.13
C TYR A 95 -5.34 24.33 36.05
N ASN A 96 -6.11 25.30 35.51
CA ASN A 96 -7.40 25.81 36.04
C ASN A 96 -7.85 27.16 35.40
N ASN A 97 -9.16 27.43 35.42
CA ASN A 97 -9.90 28.48 34.69
C ASN A 97 -9.54 29.96 35.04
N GLU A 98 -8.66 30.22 36.00
CA GLU A 98 -8.09 31.56 36.23
C GLU A 98 -7.03 31.93 35.18
N SER A 99 -6.50 30.92 34.47
CA SER A 99 -5.50 31.09 33.41
C SER A 99 -6.03 31.83 32.17
N THR A 100 -7.32 31.74 31.84
CA THR A 100 -7.88 32.22 30.57
C THR A 100 -7.94 33.74 30.47
N LYS A 101 -8.27 34.45 31.56
CA LYS A 101 -8.34 35.92 31.58
C LYS A 101 -6.95 36.56 31.53
N LEU A 102 -5.99 35.98 32.27
CA LEU A 102 -4.59 36.41 32.25
C LEU A 102 -3.92 36.08 30.91
N LEU A 103 -4.30 34.97 30.27
CA LEU A 103 -3.85 34.59 28.93
C LEU A 103 -4.33 35.59 27.87
N ILE A 104 -5.57 36.07 27.96
CA ILE A 104 -6.10 37.11 27.06
C ILE A 104 -5.36 38.44 27.25
N GLU A 105 -5.13 38.89 28.48
CA GLU A 105 -4.37 40.11 28.75
C GLU A 105 -2.91 40.01 28.26
N LYS A 106 -2.26 38.88 28.49
CA LYS A 106 -0.88 38.64 28.03
C LYS A 106 -0.78 38.52 26.52
N THR A 107 -1.76 37.89 25.87
CA THR A 107 -1.85 37.83 24.40
C THR A 107 -2.05 39.23 23.82
N ALA A 108 -2.84 40.09 24.47
CA ALA A 108 -3.02 41.48 24.06
C ALA A 108 -1.72 42.30 24.21
N ILE A 109 -0.92 42.05 25.26
CA ILE A 109 0.41 42.66 25.43
C ILE A 109 1.38 42.18 24.33
N VAL A 110 1.41 40.88 24.04
CA VAL A 110 2.24 40.32 22.96
C VAL A 110 1.83 40.89 21.61
N GLN A 111 0.53 41.05 21.35
CA GLN A 111 0.05 41.69 20.11
C GLN A 111 0.43 43.17 20.04
N LYS A 112 0.33 43.93 21.14
CA LYS A 112 0.79 45.33 21.20
C LYS A 112 2.30 45.43 20.97
N LEU A 113 3.09 44.52 21.53
CA LEU A 113 4.54 44.47 21.32
C LEU A 113 4.90 44.07 19.89
N ARG A 114 4.17 43.11 19.29
CA ARG A 114 4.33 42.76 17.86
C ARG A 114 3.97 43.91 16.93
N ALA A 115 2.91 44.66 17.25
CA ALA A 115 2.54 45.85 16.48
C ALA A 115 3.62 46.94 16.60
N LYS A 116 4.14 47.18 17.82
CA LYS A 116 5.24 48.13 18.05
C LYS A 116 6.55 47.69 17.39
N HIS A 117 6.85 46.40 17.40
CA HIS A 117 7.99 45.84 16.69
C HIS A 117 7.83 46.02 15.17
N LYS A 118 6.63 45.76 14.62
CA LYS A 118 6.34 45.98 13.20
C LYS A 118 6.51 47.44 12.80
N LEU A 119 6.05 48.38 13.65
CA LEU A 119 6.26 49.82 13.44
C LEU A 119 7.75 50.20 13.49
N LEU A 120 8.51 49.70 14.47
CA LEU A 120 9.95 49.94 14.57
C LEU A 120 10.73 49.31 13.42
N VAL A 121 10.33 48.14 12.93
CA VAL A 121 10.91 47.50 11.73
C VAL A 121 10.61 48.36 10.50
N GLN A 122 9.40 48.91 10.40
CA GLN A 122 9.02 49.78 9.30
C GLN A 122 9.79 51.11 9.33
N GLU A 123 9.93 51.73 10.50
CA GLU A 123 10.76 52.92 10.72
C GLU A 123 12.24 52.63 10.43
N LEU A 124 12.75 51.46 10.82
CA LEU A 124 14.12 51.02 10.51
C LEU A 124 14.29 50.77 9.00
N LEU A 125 13.29 50.25 8.30
CA LEU A 125 13.28 50.12 6.85
C LEU A 125 13.25 51.50 6.17
N GLU A 126 12.49 52.46 6.68
CA GLU A 126 12.47 53.84 6.18
C GLU A 126 13.80 54.55 6.42
N LYS A 127 14.39 54.42 7.62
CA LYS A 127 15.73 54.95 7.92
C LYS A 127 16.81 54.25 7.10
N ASN A 128 16.67 52.95 6.82
CA ASN A 128 17.56 52.26 5.89
C ASN A 128 17.40 52.75 4.45
N LYS A 129 16.18 53.12 4.03
CA LYS A 129 15.95 53.76 2.72
C LYS A 129 16.58 55.15 2.68
N GLU A 130 16.41 55.98 3.71
CA GLU A 130 17.10 57.28 3.82
C GLU A 130 18.63 57.12 3.80
N ILE A 131 19.18 56.18 4.57
CA ILE A 131 20.62 55.85 4.56
C ILE A 131 21.05 55.34 3.18
N ALA A 132 20.24 54.53 2.50
CA ALA A 132 20.52 54.07 1.14
C ALA A 132 20.47 55.23 0.12
N GLN A 133 19.61 56.23 0.34
CA GLN A 133 19.49 57.42 -0.48
C GLN A 133 20.65 58.40 -0.24
N PHE A 134 21.06 58.59 1.01
CA PHE A 134 22.26 59.34 1.39
C PHE A 134 23.54 58.65 0.93
N LYS A 135 23.60 57.31 0.98
CA LYS A 135 24.66 56.53 0.33
C LYS A 135 24.62 56.76 -1.17
N LYS A 136 23.47 56.61 -1.86
CA LYS A 136 23.38 56.91 -3.30
C LYS A 136 23.84 58.32 -3.66
N SER A 137 23.59 59.33 -2.82
CA SER A 137 24.05 60.71 -3.06
C SER A 137 25.53 60.95 -2.71
N THR A 138 26.24 60.00 -2.10
CA THR A 138 27.65 60.13 -1.70
C THR A 138 28.55 58.93 -2.05
N LYS A 139 28.08 57.93 -2.83
CA LYS A 139 28.72 56.60 -2.98
C LYS A 139 29.11 56.21 -4.41
N TYR A 140 29.33 57.14 -5.34
CA TYR A 140 29.99 56.78 -6.60
C TYR A 140 31.02 57.83 -6.98
N THR A 141 32.29 57.51 -6.76
CA THR A 141 33.40 58.29 -7.30
C THR A 141 34.10 57.60 -8.48
N THR A 142 33.87 56.31 -8.79
CA THR A 142 34.41 55.66 -10.01
C THR A 142 33.51 54.55 -10.60
N LEU A 143 33.55 54.42 -11.94
CA LEU A 143 32.77 53.48 -12.77
C LEU A 143 32.95 51.99 -12.37
N GLN A 144 34.13 51.62 -11.88
CA GLN A 144 34.49 50.24 -11.52
C GLN A 144 33.66 49.69 -10.34
N GLU A 145 33.23 50.54 -9.40
CA GLU A 145 32.42 50.11 -8.26
C GLU A 145 30.98 49.75 -8.67
N LEU A 146 30.47 50.41 -9.73
CA LEU A 146 29.17 50.07 -10.34
C LEU A 146 29.23 48.73 -11.10
N GLU A 147 30.33 48.47 -11.82
CA GLU A 147 30.52 47.21 -12.57
C GLU A 147 30.58 45.99 -11.63
N ILE A 148 31.28 46.11 -10.50
CA ILE A 148 31.35 45.05 -9.47
C ILE A 148 29.97 44.80 -8.86
N GLU A 149 29.20 45.86 -8.55
CA GLU A 149 27.89 45.71 -7.94
C GLU A 149 26.86 45.11 -8.92
N ILE A 150 26.95 45.40 -10.23
CA ILE A 150 26.15 44.74 -11.27
C ILE A 150 26.50 43.26 -11.41
N LEU A 151 27.79 42.90 -11.38
CA LEU A 151 28.23 41.50 -11.41
C LEU A 151 27.71 40.72 -10.20
N ASN A 152 27.80 41.30 -9.00
CA ASN A 152 27.27 40.69 -7.78
C ASN A 152 25.75 40.48 -7.85
N TYR A 153 24.99 41.45 -8.39
CA TYR A 153 23.56 41.26 -8.61
C TYR A 153 23.26 40.18 -9.67
N GLY A 154 24.10 40.05 -10.69
CA GLY A 154 24.01 38.99 -11.69
C GLY A 154 24.21 37.60 -11.08
N GLU A 155 25.26 37.45 -10.28
CA GLU A 155 25.58 36.20 -9.57
C GLU A 155 24.50 35.82 -8.55
N GLU A 156 24.00 36.80 -7.77
CA GLU A 156 22.94 36.56 -6.80
C GLU A 156 21.63 36.14 -7.49
N ASN A 157 21.30 36.76 -8.63
CA ASN A 157 20.10 36.41 -9.40
C ASN A 157 20.22 35.01 -10.03
N GLN A 158 21.40 34.63 -10.54
CA GLN A 158 21.65 33.28 -11.04
C GLN A 158 21.51 32.24 -9.92
N ARG A 159 22.09 32.52 -8.74
CA ARG A 159 21.96 31.64 -7.56
C ARG A 159 20.51 31.49 -7.09
N LEU A 160 19.72 32.56 -7.16
CA LEU A 160 18.29 32.51 -6.84
C LEU A 160 17.49 31.68 -7.84
N ARG A 161 17.81 31.74 -9.14
CA ARG A 161 17.17 30.91 -10.18
C ARG A 161 17.43 29.43 -9.95
N GLU A 162 18.68 29.04 -9.73
CA GLU A 162 19.06 27.65 -9.44
C GLU A 162 18.36 27.12 -8.19
N LYS A 163 18.23 27.96 -7.16
CA LYS A 163 17.51 27.62 -5.93
C LYS A 163 16.01 27.41 -6.17
N LEU A 164 15.39 28.23 -7.04
CA LEU A 164 13.98 28.08 -7.42
C LEU A 164 13.74 26.80 -8.25
N GLU A 165 14.61 26.51 -9.21
CA GLU A 165 14.55 25.26 -9.99
C GLU A 165 14.69 24.02 -9.10
N TYR A 166 15.62 24.06 -8.15
CA TYR A 166 15.76 23.01 -7.13
C TYR A 166 14.48 22.82 -6.33
N TYR A 167 13.85 23.89 -5.80
CA TYR A 167 12.59 23.76 -5.07
C TYR A 167 11.44 23.27 -5.96
N GLN A 168 11.38 23.69 -7.22
CA GLN A 168 10.38 23.21 -8.17
C GLN A 168 10.54 21.69 -8.42
N SER A 169 11.78 21.20 -8.52
CA SER A 169 12.05 19.76 -8.64
C SER A 169 11.57 18.97 -7.42
N ILE A 170 11.74 19.51 -6.21
CA ILE A 170 11.24 18.91 -4.96
C ILE A 170 9.71 18.87 -4.94
N VAL A 171 9.05 19.96 -5.36
CA VAL A 171 7.59 20.02 -5.43
C VAL A 171 7.07 18.96 -6.40
N ASN A 172 7.62 18.87 -7.61
CA ASN A 172 7.23 17.88 -8.61
C ASN A 172 7.42 16.43 -8.12
N LEU A 173 8.52 16.14 -7.40
CA LEU A 173 8.76 14.84 -6.78
C LEU A 173 7.71 14.51 -5.70
N ARG A 174 7.30 15.50 -4.90
CA ARG A 174 6.26 15.31 -3.86
C ARG A 174 4.87 15.11 -4.46
N THR A 175 4.51 15.86 -5.49
CA THR A 175 3.20 15.73 -6.17
C THR A 175 3.02 14.35 -6.82
N ASN A 176 4.10 13.73 -7.30
CA ASN A 176 4.06 12.37 -7.87
C ASN A 176 4.15 11.25 -6.83
N LYS A 177 4.61 11.55 -5.60
CA LYS A 177 4.76 10.57 -4.50
C LYS A 177 3.42 10.21 -3.85
N GLU A 178 2.53 11.18 -3.66
CA GLU A 178 1.24 10.96 -2.98
C GLU A 178 0.31 9.98 -3.73
N PRO A 179 0.18 10.03 -5.07
CA PRO A 179 -0.57 9.02 -5.82
C PRO A 179 0.05 7.62 -5.75
N LEU A 180 1.38 7.50 -5.64
CA LEU A 180 2.08 6.23 -5.52
C LEU A 180 1.87 5.61 -4.14
N GLU A 181 1.95 6.39 -3.06
CA GLU A 181 1.66 5.92 -1.70
C GLU A 181 0.22 5.42 -1.57
N LYS A 182 -0.75 6.13 -2.16
CA LYS A 182 -2.15 5.68 -2.22
C LYS A 182 -2.30 4.34 -2.97
N LYS A 183 -1.58 4.15 -4.10
CA LYS A 183 -1.56 2.88 -4.84
C LYS A 183 -0.90 1.75 -4.04
N ILE A 184 0.20 2.02 -3.35
CA ILE A 184 0.89 1.03 -2.50
C ILE A 184 -0.04 0.56 -1.39
N ILE A 185 -0.70 1.49 -0.67
CA ILE A 185 -1.66 1.14 0.39
C ILE A 185 -2.84 0.32 -0.18
N GLN A 186 -3.33 0.67 -1.38
CA GLN A 186 -4.38 -0.10 -2.03
C GLN A 186 -3.90 -1.52 -2.37
N TYR A 187 -2.71 -1.67 -2.94
CA TYR A 187 -2.13 -2.98 -3.23
C TYR A 187 -1.86 -3.79 -1.97
N GLU A 188 -1.42 -3.19 -0.87
CA GLU A 188 -1.25 -3.86 0.42
C GLU A 188 -2.59 -4.37 0.98
N LYS A 189 -3.66 -3.57 0.87
CA LYS A 189 -5.01 -4.00 1.26
C LYS A 189 -5.49 -5.17 0.40
N THR A 190 -5.36 -5.06 -0.91
CA THR A 190 -5.73 -6.13 -1.85
C THR A 190 -4.92 -7.40 -1.59
N TYR A 191 -3.61 -7.28 -1.36
CA TYR A 191 -2.73 -8.40 -1.03
C TYR A 191 -3.17 -9.10 0.26
N LYS A 192 -3.50 -8.35 1.31
CA LYS A 192 -3.98 -8.93 2.58
C LYS A 192 -5.28 -9.71 2.40
N ILE A 193 -6.21 -9.21 1.58
CA ILE A 193 -7.47 -9.89 1.24
C ILE A 193 -7.16 -11.19 0.48
N ILE A 194 -6.42 -11.11 -0.63
CA ILE A 194 -6.04 -12.29 -1.44
C ILE A 194 -5.30 -13.32 -0.59
N HIS A 195 -4.38 -12.89 0.28
CA HIS A 195 -3.65 -13.80 1.15
C HIS A 195 -4.55 -14.53 2.13
N LYS A 196 -5.54 -13.85 2.71
CA LYS A 196 -6.54 -14.45 3.59
C LYS A 196 -7.41 -15.45 2.83
N ASP A 197 -7.92 -15.07 1.66
CA ASP A 197 -8.77 -15.92 0.83
C ASP A 197 -8.02 -17.19 0.40
N ASN A 198 -6.74 -17.07 0.04
CA ASN A 198 -5.89 -18.23 -0.29
C ASN A 198 -5.68 -19.17 0.91
N GLN A 199 -5.51 -18.62 2.13
CA GLN A 199 -5.43 -19.45 3.34
C GLN A 199 -6.75 -20.19 3.61
N GLU A 200 -7.89 -19.52 3.43
CA GLU A 200 -9.22 -20.13 3.58
C GLU A 200 -9.43 -21.25 2.55
N LEU A 201 -9.09 -21.01 1.27
CA LEU A 201 -9.14 -22.03 0.21
C LEU A 201 -8.26 -23.23 0.54
N MET A 202 -7.03 -23.01 1.01
CA MET A 202 -6.14 -24.11 1.40
C MET A 202 -6.70 -24.94 2.58
N ASN A 203 -7.36 -24.29 3.54
CA ASN A 203 -8.00 -25.00 4.64
C ASN A 203 -9.20 -25.82 4.16
N GLN A 204 -10.01 -25.28 3.24
CA GLN A 204 -11.13 -26.01 2.63
C GLN A 204 -10.64 -27.23 1.82
N ILE A 205 -9.56 -27.08 1.04
CA ILE A 205 -8.96 -28.20 0.30
C ILE A 205 -8.53 -29.31 1.27
N LYS A 206 -7.81 -28.98 2.34
CA LYS A 206 -7.39 -29.98 3.36
C LYS A 206 -8.56 -30.69 4.02
N GLN A 207 -9.67 -29.97 4.27
CA GLN A 207 -10.89 -30.58 4.83
C GLN A 207 -11.51 -31.58 3.85
N LEU A 208 -11.65 -31.21 2.58
CA LEU A 208 -12.17 -32.08 1.53
C LEU A 208 -11.28 -33.30 1.30
N GLU A 209 -9.94 -33.14 1.30
CA GLU A 209 -8.98 -34.25 1.19
C GLU A 209 -9.14 -35.25 2.34
N ASN A 210 -9.34 -34.77 3.57
CA ASN A 210 -9.59 -35.63 4.73
C ASN A 210 -10.93 -36.38 4.61
N GLN A 211 -11.99 -35.71 4.15
CA GLN A 211 -13.28 -36.37 3.90
C GLN A 211 -13.16 -37.44 2.82
N ASN A 212 -12.46 -37.15 1.72
CA ASN A 212 -12.16 -38.12 0.67
C ASN A 212 -11.43 -39.35 1.22
N LYS A 213 -10.44 -39.14 2.08
CA LYS A 213 -9.71 -40.25 2.72
C LYS A 213 -10.62 -41.11 3.60
N GLN A 214 -11.49 -40.49 4.40
CA GLN A 214 -12.45 -41.21 5.25
C GLN A 214 -13.46 -42.01 4.43
N HIS A 215 -14.02 -41.45 3.37
CA HIS A 215 -14.96 -42.15 2.51
C HIS A 215 -14.30 -43.31 1.75
N LYS A 216 -13.07 -43.13 1.24
CA LYS A 216 -12.29 -44.24 0.62
C LYS A 216 -12.05 -45.39 1.61
N GLN A 217 -11.71 -45.07 2.86
CA GLN A 217 -11.58 -46.09 3.91
C GLN A 217 -12.91 -46.79 4.21
N LYS A 218 -14.03 -46.07 4.22
CA LYS A 218 -15.35 -46.66 4.46
C LYS A 218 -15.78 -47.60 3.32
N ILE A 219 -15.52 -47.22 2.07
CA ILE A 219 -15.74 -48.10 0.91
C ILE A 219 -14.91 -49.38 1.04
N GLU A 220 -13.64 -49.28 1.42
CA GLU A 220 -12.79 -50.46 1.62
C GLU A 220 -13.33 -51.39 2.72
N GLN A 221 -13.88 -50.83 3.81
CA GLN A 221 -14.52 -51.60 4.87
C GLN A 221 -15.79 -52.31 4.37
N LEU A 222 -16.68 -51.60 3.67
CA LEU A 222 -17.90 -52.20 3.11
C LEU A 222 -17.59 -53.32 2.13
N ASN A 223 -16.56 -53.15 1.28
CA ASN A 223 -16.12 -54.21 0.37
C ASN A 223 -15.63 -55.47 1.11
N LYS A 224 -14.96 -55.30 2.27
CA LYS A 224 -14.57 -56.44 3.12
C LYS A 224 -15.78 -57.13 3.73
N GLU A 225 -16.76 -56.36 4.21
CA GLU A 225 -18.03 -56.90 4.75
C GLU A 225 -18.80 -57.69 3.70
N ILE A 226 -18.95 -57.14 2.48
CA ILE A 226 -19.58 -57.83 1.34
C ILE A 226 -18.85 -59.14 1.05
N SER A 227 -17.51 -59.14 1.01
CA SER A 227 -16.72 -60.34 0.73
C SER A 227 -16.93 -61.43 1.80
N LEU A 228 -17.04 -61.05 3.08
CA LEU A 228 -17.35 -61.99 4.17
C LEU A 228 -18.76 -62.57 4.03
N GLN A 229 -19.75 -61.72 3.74
CA GLN A 229 -21.14 -62.16 3.54
C GLN A 229 -21.26 -63.10 2.31
N GLN A 230 -20.52 -62.83 1.23
CA GLN A 230 -20.47 -63.71 0.06
C GLN A 230 -19.86 -65.08 0.40
N LEU A 231 -18.81 -65.12 1.22
CA LEU A 231 -18.23 -66.38 1.70
C LEU A 231 -19.24 -67.17 2.55
N GLU A 232 -20.02 -66.48 3.37
CA GLU A 232 -21.05 -67.10 4.20
C GLU A 232 -22.22 -67.65 3.36
N ILE A 233 -22.68 -66.91 2.36
CA ILE A 233 -23.65 -67.40 1.36
C ILE A 233 -23.13 -68.67 0.70
N TYR A 234 -21.86 -68.72 0.29
CA TYR A 234 -21.27 -69.91 -0.32
C TYR A 234 -21.32 -71.12 0.61
N LYS A 235 -21.02 -70.94 1.91
CA LYS A 235 -21.14 -72.02 2.92
C LYS A 235 -22.58 -72.51 3.07
N TYR A 236 -23.56 -71.59 3.13
CA TYR A 236 -24.96 -71.98 3.20
C TYR A 236 -25.43 -72.68 1.94
N GLN A 237 -24.94 -72.29 0.76
CA GLN A 237 -25.23 -73.00 -0.50
C GLN A 237 -24.67 -74.42 -0.50
N GLU A 238 -23.44 -74.64 0.00
CA GLU A 238 -22.91 -76.00 0.17
C GLU A 238 -23.77 -76.85 1.12
N SER A 239 -24.21 -76.27 2.24
CA SER A 239 -25.10 -76.94 3.19
C SER A 239 -26.46 -77.28 2.57
N ILE A 240 -27.05 -76.37 1.79
CA ILE A 240 -28.28 -76.63 1.04
C ILE A 240 -28.10 -77.80 0.06
N ASN A 241 -26.99 -77.84 -0.67
CA ASN A 241 -26.71 -78.93 -1.61
C ASN A 241 -26.60 -80.28 -0.89
N GLN A 242 -25.97 -80.32 0.29
CA GLN A 242 -25.88 -81.52 1.13
C GLN A 242 -27.27 -81.96 1.61
N LEU A 243 -28.08 -81.02 2.11
CA LEU A 243 -29.45 -81.28 2.59
C LEU A 243 -30.35 -81.77 1.45
N GLN A 244 -30.23 -81.19 0.25
CA GLN A 244 -30.97 -81.63 -0.94
C GLN A 244 -30.56 -83.05 -1.36
N SER A 245 -29.26 -83.36 -1.37
CA SER A 245 -28.77 -84.72 -1.64
C SER A 245 -29.29 -85.73 -0.61
N TYR A 246 -29.35 -85.33 0.66
CA TYR A 246 -29.86 -86.18 1.73
C TYR A 246 -31.37 -86.41 1.60
N ASN A 247 -32.15 -85.36 1.27
CA ASN A 247 -33.58 -85.48 1.00
C ASN A 247 -33.87 -86.40 -0.20
N GLN A 248 -33.08 -86.31 -1.27
CA GLN A 248 -33.18 -87.25 -2.40
C GLN A 248 -32.90 -88.69 -1.98
N HIS A 249 -31.91 -88.90 -1.11
CA HIS A 249 -31.59 -90.23 -0.59
C HIS A 249 -32.73 -90.79 0.28
N ILE A 250 -33.27 -89.99 1.21
CA ILE A 250 -34.45 -90.36 2.02
C ILE A 250 -35.62 -90.74 1.11
N GLN A 251 -35.88 -89.93 0.07
CA GLN A 251 -37.00 -90.18 -0.84
C GLN A 251 -36.82 -91.49 -1.61
N THR A 252 -35.59 -91.79 -2.04
CA THR A 252 -35.25 -93.09 -2.63
C THR A 252 -35.46 -94.25 -1.66
N MET A 253 -35.06 -94.10 -0.38
CA MET A 253 -35.30 -95.11 0.65
C MET A 253 -36.80 -95.36 0.88
N LEU A 254 -37.62 -94.28 0.94
CA LEU A 254 -39.07 -94.39 1.06
C LEU A 254 -39.70 -95.13 -0.12
N GLU A 255 -39.23 -94.89 -1.34
CA GLU A 255 -39.71 -95.57 -2.54
C GLU A 255 -39.30 -97.06 -2.56
N GLN A 256 -38.09 -97.39 -2.10
CA GLN A 256 -37.62 -98.76 -1.96
C GLN A 256 -38.40 -99.55 -0.89
N GLU A 257 -38.67 -98.94 0.26
CA GLU A 257 -39.53 -99.51 1.32
C GLU A 257 -40.95 -99.78 0.83
N LYS A 258 -41.55 -98.86 0.04
CA LYS A 258 -42.88 -99.07 -0.56
C LYS A 258 -42.92 -100.26 -1.53
N ASN A 259 -41.81 -100.58 -2.19
CA ASN A 259 -41.73 -101.64 -3.19
C ASN A 259 -41.31 -103.01 -2.60
N ASN A 260 -40.87 -103.07 -1.33
CA ASN A 260 -40.49 -104.32 -0.66
C ASN A 260 -41.70 -104.96 0.07
N GLU A 261 -42.28 -105.99 -0.56
CA GLU A 261 -43.44 -106.74 -0.02
C GLU A 261 -43.08 -107.78 1.06
N GLN A 262 -41.79 -108.05 1.35
CA GLN A 262 -41.38 -109.01 2.39
C GLN A 262 -41.19 -108.31 3.76
N GLN A 263 -41.98 -108.75 4.75
CA GLN A 263 -42.27 -108.26 6.13
C GLN A 263 -41.19 -107.51 6.95
N PRO A 264 -41.63 -106.53 7.80
CA PRO A 264 -42.06 -106.81 9.19
C PRO A 264 -43.54 -106.44 9.47
N SER A 265 -44.00 -106.54 10.73
CA SER A 265 -45.38 -106.23 11.15
C SER A 265 -45.81 -104.81 10.74
N GLU A 266 -47.11 -104.64 10.47
CA GLU A 266 -47.68 -103.40 9.93
C GLU A 266 -47.45 -102.19 10.86
N GLU A 267 -47.40 -102.42 12.17
CA GLU A 267 -47.05 -101.43 13.20
C GLU A 267 -45.61 -100.93 13.06
N LEU A 268 -44.64 -101.83 12.81
CA LEU A 268 -43.23 -101.47 12.65
C LEU A 268 -43.00 -100.65 11.37
N ARG A 269 -43.75 -100.96 10.30
CA ARG A 269 -43.72 -100.18 9.04
C ARG A 269 -44.31 -98.78 9.24
N GLN A 270 -45.39 -98.66 10.02
CA GLN A 270 -45.96 -97.35 10.35
C GLN A 270 -45.00 -96.51 11.21
N GLU A 271 -44.37 -97.08 12.23
CA GLU A 271 -43.37 -96.37 13.04
C GLU A 271 -42.17 -95.93 12.20
N PHE A 272 -41.63 -96.80 11.33
CA PHE A 272 -40.55 -96.43 10.41
C PHE A 272 -40.95 -95.33 9.44
N GLY A 273 -42.13 -95.43 8.83
CA GLY A 273 -42.67 -94.41 7.91
C GLY A 273 -42.82 -93.04 8.60
N GLN A 274 -43.36 -93.02 9.82
CA GLN A 274 -43.48 -91.80 10.63
C GLN A 274 -42.12 -91.22 11.00
N GLN A 275 -41.14 -92.05 11.39
CA GLN A 275 -39.79 -91.58 11.72
C GLN A 275 -39.10 -90.96 10.50
N ILE A 276 -39.24 -91.56 9.32
CA ILE A 276 -38.68 -91.02 8.08
C ILE A 276 -39.39 -89.72 7.67
N GLU A 277 -40.70 -89.64 7.86
CA GLU A 277 -41.49 -88.43 7.55
C GLU A 277 -41.14 -87.27 8.50
N ILE A 278 -40.95 -87.53 9.81
CA ILE A 278 -40.43 -86.57 10.78
C ILE A 278 -39.04 -86.08 10.36
N LEU A 279 -38.15 -86.99 9.95
CA LEU A 279 -36.80 -86.66 9.49
C LEU A 279 -36.84 -85.77 8.24
N LYS A 280 -37.69 -86.11 7.27
CA LYS A 280 -37.89 -85.33 6.04
C LYS A 280 -38.40 -83.91 6.35
N ASN A 281 -39.39 -83.77 7.21
CA ASN A 281 -39.92 -82.47 7.60
C ASN A 281 -38.86 -81.60 8.28
N LYS A 282 -38.05 -82.19 9.17
CA LYS A 282 -36.93 -81.48 9.81
C LYS A 282 -35.90 -80.96 8.79
N HIS A 283 -35.57 -81.74 7.77
CA HIS A 283 -34.65 -81.29 6.72
C HIS A 283 -35.25 -80.25 5.77
N ILE A 284 -36.58 -80.28 5.55
CA ILE A 284 -37.27 -79.22 4.79
C ILE A 284 -37.24 -77.90 5.58
N GLU A 285 -37.53 -77.94 6.87
CA GLU A 285 -37.43 -76.75 7.75
C GLU A 285 -36.00 -76.17 7.75
N GLU A 286 -34.98 -77.03 7.89
CA GLU A 286 -33.58 -76.61 7.86
C GLU A 286 -33.18 -76.00 6.49
N LEU A 287 -33.69 -76.55 5.38
CA LEU A 287 -33.52 -75.97 4.05
C LEU A 287 -34.16 -74.59 3.92
N ASP A 288 -35.38 -74.43 4.42
CA ASP A 288 -36.11 -73.16 4.36
C ASP A 288 -35.41 -72.07 5.18
N ASP A 289 -34.89 -72.43 6.37
CA ASP A 289 -34.11 -71.53 7.22
C ASP A 289 -32.82 -71.08 6.53
N LYS A 290 -32.04 -72.01 5.95
CA LYS A 290 -30.80 -71.68 5.22
C LYS A 290 -31.07 -70.83 3.98
N ASN A 291 -32.15 -71.11 3.25
CA ASN A 291 -32.58 -70.29 2.12
C ASN A 291 -33.03 -68.88 2.54
N LYS A 292 -33.61 -68.75 3.74
CA LYS A 292 -33.94 -67.44 4.30
C LYS A 292 -32.68 -66.66 4.68
N GLU A 293 -31.71 -67.28 5.35
CA GLU A 293 -30.42 -66.66 5.67
C GLU A 293 -29.70 -66.13 4.41
N ILE A 294 -29.69 -66.91 3.31
CA ILE A 294 -29.13 -66.46 2.03
C ILE A 294 -29.87 -65.23 1.48
N ARG A 295 -31.21 -65.21 1.56
CA ARG A 295 -32.00 -64.05 1.09
C ARG A 295 -31.69 -62.80 1.90
N ASP A 296 -31.59 -62.94 3.22
CA ASP A 296 -31.28 -61.83 4.13
C ASP A 296 -29.86 -61.28 3.88
N LEU A 297 -28.87 -62.16 3.71
CA LEU A 297 -27.50 -61.75 3.36
C LEU A 297 -27.44 -61.05 1.99
N ASN A 298 -28.14 -61.56 0.97
CA ASN A 298 -28.20 -60.90 -0.34
C ASN A 298 -28.83 -59.51 -0.28
N ALA A 299 -29.86 -59.34 0.55
CA ALA A 299 -30.49 -58.03 0.76
C ALA A 299 -29.51 -57.04 1.41
N GLU A 300 -28.72 -57.48 2.39
CA GLU A 300 -27.70 -56.61 3.01
C GLU A 300 -26.56 -56.30 2.04
N ILE A 301 -26.08 -57.27 1.24
CA ILE A 301 -25.10 -57.01 0.17
C ILE A 301 -25.62 -55.96 -0.81
N TYR A 302 -26.88 -56.06 -1.25
CA TYR A 302 -27.48 -55.09 -2.15
C TYR A 302 -27.49 -53.67 -1.55
N LYS A 303 -27.91 -53.56 -0.28
CA LYS A 303 -27.92 -52.29 0.46
C LYS A 303 -26.52 -51.70 0.62
N GLN A 304 -25.53 -52.52 0.99
CA GLN A 304 -24.14 -52.09 1.10
C GLN A 304 -23.56 -51.65 -0.24
N THR A 305 -23.90 -52.36 -1.33
CA THR A 305 -23.50 -52.02 -2.70
C THR A 305 -24.08 -50.66 -3.12
N LEU A 306 -25.35 -50.40 -2.82
CA LEU A 306 -25.98 -49.11 -3.10
C LEU A 306 -25.28 -47.98 -2.32
N HIS A 307 -24.94 -48.24 -1.05
CA HIS A 307 -24.21 -47.26 -0.24
C HIS A 307 -22.80 -46.97 -0.79
N ILE A 308 -22.10 -47.97 -1.31
CA ILE A 308 -20.81 -47.77 -2.01
C ILE A 308 -21.00 -46.84 -3.22
N GLN A 309 -22.02 -47.07 -4.06
CA GLN A 309 -22.28 -46.21 -5.23
C GLN A 309 -22.57 -44.75 -4.85
N GLU A 310 -23.28 -44.52 -3.75
CA GLU A 310 -23.51 -43.18 -3.21
C GLU A 310 -22.22 -42.51 -2.74
N LEU A 311 -21.36 -43.26 -2.04
CA LEU A 311 -20.06 -42.77 -1.58
C LEU A 311 -19.11 -42.48 -2.76
N GLU A 312 -19.12 -43.30 -3.81
CA GLU A 312 -18.33 -43.09 -5.02
C GLU A 312 -18.73 -41.80 -5.74
N LYS A 313 -20.04 -41.52 -5.85
CA LYS A 313 -20.55 -40.25 -6.42
C LYS A 313 -20.11 -39.04 -5.59
N LEU A 314 -20.13 -39.15 -4.25
CA LEU A 314 -19.66 -38.09 -3.37
C LEU A 314 -18.15 -37.84 -3.53
N LEU A 315 -17.36 -38.90 -3.67
CA LEU A 315 -15.91 -38.79 -3.93
C LEU A 315 -15.64 -38.04 -5.24
N GLU A 316 -16.36 -38.36 -6.32
CA GLU A 316 -16.22 -37.69 -7.61
C GLU A 316 -16.51 -36.18 -7.48
N GLN A 317 -17.61 -35.81 -6.81
CA GLN A 317 -17.96 -34.41 -6.54
C GLN A 317 -16.89 -33.67 -5.73
N TYR A 318 -16.31 -34.31 -4.71
CA TYR A 318 -15.23 -33.71 -3.93
C TYR A 318 -13.93 -33.58 -4.73
N GLU A 319 -13.59 -34.55 -5.57
CA GLU A 319 -12.42 -34.48 -6.45
C GLU A 319 -12.55 -33.34 -7.48
N GLU A 320 -13.74 -33.14 -8.06
CA GLU A 320 -14.04 -31.99 -8.91
C GLU A 320 -13.91 -30.66 -8.14
N SER A 321 -14.52 -30.57 -6.95
CA SER A 321 -14.45 -29.35 -6.12
C SER A 321 -13.01 -29.00 -5.72
N ILE A 322 -12.18 -30.00 -5.42
CA ILE A 322 -10.75 -29.79 -5.13
C ILE A 322 -10.03 -29.23 -6.36
N LYS A 323 -10.24 -29.81 -7.55
CA LYS A 323 -9.62 -29.33 -8.80
C LYS A 323 -10.00 -27.88 -9.11
N GLU A 324 -11.28 -27.54 -8.98
CA GLU A 324 -11.76 -26.16 -9.17
C GLU A 324 -11.07 -25.20 -8.20
N LYS A 325 -11.04 -25.53 -6.90
CA LYS A 325 -10.40 -24.68 -5.88
C LYS A 325 -8.89 -24.55 -6.08
N GLN A 326 -8.21 -25.62 -6.49
CA GLN A 326 -6.77 -25.57 -6.81
C GLN A 326 -6.49 -24.69 -8.04
N SER A 327 -7.33 -24.76 -9.07
CA SER A 327 -7.20 -23.89 -10.26
C SER A 327 -7.43 -22.41 -9.93
N SER A 328 -8.38 -22.11 -9.03
CA SER A 328 -8.64 -20.74 -8.56
C SER A 328 -7.48 -20.15 -7.74
N ASN A 329 -6.69 -21.01 -7.08
CA ASN A 329 -5.52 -20.62 -6.28
C ASN A 329 -4.27 -20.36 -7.15
N GLN A 330 -4.30 -20.73 -8.44
CA GLN A 330 -3.28 -20.38 -9.42
C GLN A 330 -3.55 -19.00 -10.06
N SER A 331 -3.64 -17.95 -9.24
CA SER A 331 -3.46 -16.59 -9.75
C SER A 331 -1.97 -16.34 -10.06
N PRO A 332 -1.61 -15.54 -11.09
CA PRO A 332 -0.27 -15.47 -11.69
C PRO A 332 0.80 -14.73 -10.84
N MET A 333 0.76 -14.85 -9.51
CA MET A 333 1.79 -14.32 -8.61
C MET A 333 2.95 -15.29 -8.34
N GLN A 334 3.03 -16.42 -9.06
CA GLN A 334 4.26 -17.21 -9.18
C GLN A 334 5.13 -16.72 -10.35
N ILE A 335 5.41 -15.41 -10.43
CA ILE A 335 6.49 -14.89 -11.25
C ILE A 335 7.69 -14.61 -10.33
N GLN A 336 8.65 -15.53 -10.40
CA GLN A 336 10.09 -15.35 -10.16
C GLN A 336 10.55 -14.95 -8.74
N LYS A 337 10.91 -15.98 -7.97
CA LYS A 337 12.14 -15.94 -7.16
C LYS A 337 13.29 -16.49 -8.00
N SER A 338 13.77 -15.69 -8.93
CA SER A 338 15.02 -15.94 -9.65
C SER A 338 15.53 -14.60 -10.18
N PHE A 339 16.05 -13.78 -9.26
CA PHE A 339 17.05 -12.75 -9.48
C PHE A 339 17.95 -12.68 -8.26
#